data_AF-A0A0J9D466-F1
#
_entry.id   AF-A0A0J9D466-F1
#
_cell.length_a   1.000
_cell.length_b   1.000
_cell.length_c   1.000
_cell.angle_alpha   90.00
_cell.angle_beta   90.00
_cell.angle_gamma   90.00
#
_symmetry.space_group_name_H-M   'P 1'
#
loop_
_entity.id
_entity.type
_entity.pdbx_description
1 polymer ?
#
loop_
_entity_poly.entity_id
_entity_poly.type
_entity_poly.pdbx_seq_one_letter_code
_entity_poly.pdbx_strand_id
1 'polypeptide(L)'
;MTDRDTLLALAERVEGLSNPDRRTDLEIMCQLDLRPHWLRKSEGHMWVDDSGHHSIIRWADERIGETPGNPGVDDGPKFTGSIDAAKTLVPKGWHVGMLTECDEDDSPSCCLTQNEEPCRDAVGRGADMALSLVAAALRARAGGL
;
A
#
# COMPACT_ATOMS: atom_id res chain seq x y z
N MET A 1 -4.90 0.34 14.81
CA MET A 1 -3.82 1.35 14.67
C MET A 1 -2.76 0.68 13.80
N THR A 2 -2.53 1.17 12.59
CA THR A 2 -1.47 0.63 11.73
C THR A 2 -0.13 0.97 12.36
N ASP A 3 0.69 -0.03 12.62
CA ASP A 3 1.99 0.16 13.25
C ASP A 3 3.02 0.68 12.23
N ARG A 4 3.90 1.58 12.68
CA ARG A 4 4.93 2.20 11.84
C ARG A 4 5.82 1.13 11.21
N ASP A 5 6.26 0.16 12.00
CA ASP A 5 7.18 -0.89 11.54
C ASP A 5 6.52 -1.80 10.51
N THR A 6 5.21 -2.06 10.66
CA THR A 6 4.43 -2.79 9.65
C THR A 6 4.42 -2.09 8.29
N LEU A 7 4.24 -0.77 8.27
CA LEU A 7 4.24 0.00 7.02
C LEU A 7 5.63 0.05 6.37
N LEU A 8 6.68 0.16 7.17
CA LEU A 8 8.06 0.13 6.68
C LEU A 8 8.43 -1.25 6.11
N ALA A 9 8.06 -2.32 6.81
CA ALA A 9 8.27 -3.69 6.33
C ALA A 9 7.51 -3.98 5.03
N LEU A 10 6.28 -3.45 4.90
CA LEU A 10 5.53 -3.52 3.64
C LEU A 10 6.23 -2.74 2.52
N ALA A 11 6.77 -1.55 2.82
CA ALA A 11 7.51 -0.77 1.83
C ALA A 11 8.71 -1.58 1.31
N GLU A 12 9.55 -2.11 2.21
CA GLU A 12 10.71 -2.94 1.85
C GLU A 12 10.31 -4.16 1.01
N ARG A 13 9.20 -4.82 1.37
CA ARG A 13 8.69 -5.94 0.58
C ARG A 13 8.31 -5.53 -0.84
N VAL A 14 7.68 -4.36 -1.00
CA VAL A 14 7.32 -3.82 -2.33
C VAL A 14 8.56 -3.52 -3.16
N GLU A 15 9.65 -3.02 -2.57
CA GLU A 15 10.90 -2.75 -3.31
C GLU A 15 11.57 -4.02 -3.84
N GLY A 16 11.37 -5.14 -3.14
CA GLY A 16 11.86 -6.46 -3.56
C GLY A 16 11.03 -7.13 -4.67
N LEU A 17 9.90 -6.54 -5.08
CA LEU A 17 9.06 -7.10 -6.14
C LEU A 17 9.60 -6.76 -7.53
N SER A 18 9.54 -7.74 -8.43
CA SER A 18 9.83 -7.57 -9.86
C SER A 18 8.58 -7.45 -10.74
N ASN A 19 7.42 -7.78 -10.18
CA ASN A 19 6.14 -7.79 -10.87
C ASN A 19 5.03 -7.33 -9.90
N PRO A 20 3.89 -6.87 -10.43
CA PRO A 20 2.71 -6.59 -9.61
C PRO A 20 2.32 -7.81 -8.76
N ASP A 21 2.04 -7.59 -7.47
CA ASP A 21 1.69 -8.64 -6.53
C ASP A 21 0.33 -8.39 -5.89
N ARG A 22 -0.64 -9.21 -6.28
CA ARG A 22 -2.02 -9.05 -5.81
C ARG A 22 -2.13 -9.26 -4.30
N ARG A 23 -1.36 -10.19 -3.73
CA ARG A 23 -1.43 -10.47 -2.29
C ARG A 23 -0.96 -9.28 -1.46
N THR A 24 0.08 -8.59 -1.93
CA THR A 24 0.58 -7.36 -1.32
C THR A 24 -0.43 -6.20 -1.46
N ASP A 25 -1.10 -6.06 -2.60
CA ASP A 25 -2.17 -5.05 -2.73
C ASP A 25 -3.26 -5.22 -1.67
N LEU A 26 -3.70 -6.46 -1.43
CA LEU A 26 -4.74 -6.77 -0.44
C LEU A 26 -4.27 -6.49 0.99
N GLU A 27 -3.00 -6.76 1.29
CA GLU A 27 -2.43 -6.47 2.59
C GLU A 27 -2.32 -4.97 2.85
N ILE A 28 -1.92 -4.19 1.84
CA ILE A 28 -1.92 -2.72 1.92
C ILE A 28 -3.33 -2.21 2.24
N MET A 29 -4.37 -2.75 1.61
CA MET A 29 -5.76 -2.37 1.92
C MET A 29 -6.13 -2.67 3.37
N CYS A 30 -5.73 -3.83 3.91
CA CYS A 30 -6.01 -4.20 5.30
C CYS A 30 -5.27 -3.27 6.27
N GLN A 31 -3.97 -3.04 6.04
CA GLN A 31 -3.16 -2.19 6.91
C GLN A 31 -3.62 -0.74 6.90
N LEU A 32 -4.05 -0.21 5.76
CA LEU A 32 -4.54 1.16 5.63
C LEU A 32 -6.06 1.30 5.86
N ASP A 33 -6.72 0.21 6.22
CA ASP A 33 -8.17 0.12 6.42
C ASP A 33 -9.00 0.74 5.27
N LEU A 34 -8.60 0.45 4.03
CA LEU A 34 -9.19 1.02 2.80
C LEU A 34 -10.51 0.33 2.44
N ARG A 35 -11.51 0.47 3.33
CA ARG A 35 -12.82 -0.14 3.17
C ARG A 35 -13.58 0.46 1.98
N PRO A 36 -14.26 -0.37 1.17
CA PRO A 36 -15.28 0.11 0.24
C PRO A 36 -16.33 0.95 0.96
N HIS A 37 -16.97 1.85 0.24
CA HIS A 37 -17.93 2.79 0.82
C HIS A 37 -19.07 2.10 1.59
N TRP A 38 -19.50 0.91 1.15
CA TRP A 38 -20.56 0.12 1.78
C TRP A 38 -20.15 -0.50 3.12
N LEU A 39 -18.84 -0.61 3.40
CA LEU A 39 -18.28 -1.18 4.64
C LEU A 39 -17.73 -0.11 5.60
N ARG A 40 -17.65 1.16 5.18
CA ARG A 40 -17.05 2.25 5.97
C ARG A 40 -17.68 2.49 7.35
N LYS A 41 -18.95 2.12 7.54
CA LYS A 41 -19.67 2.32 8.81
C LYS A 41 -19.67 1.08 9.71
N SER A 42 -19.15 -0.05 9.22
CA SER A 42 -19.11 -1.28 9.97
C SER A 42 -17.95 -1.26 10.96
N GLU A 43 -18.16 -1.78 12.16
CA GLU A 43 -17.08 -2.06 13.14
C GLU A 43 -16.28 -3.30 12.71
N GLY A 44 -15.23 -3.66 13.44
CA GLY A 44 -14.36 -4.80 13.10
C GLY A 44 -13.23 -4.47 12.14
N HIS A 45 -12.63 -5.48 11.52
CA HIS A 45 -11.41 -5.35 10.71
C HIS A 45 -11.46 -6.15 9.41
N MET A 46 -10.62 -5.73 8.46
CA MET A 46 -10.37 -6.49 7.24
C MET A 46 -9.14 -7.39 7.43
N TRP A 47 -9.17 -8.57 6.84
CA TRP A 47 -8.04 -9.50 6.81
C TRP A 47 -7.95 -10.15 5.43
N VAL A 48 -6.77 -10.66 5.09
CA VAL A 48 -6.56 -11.39 3.83
C VAL A 48 -6.77 -12.88 4.06
N ASP A 49 -7.79 -13.44 3.40
CA ASP A 49 -8.08 -14.87 3.41
C ASP A 49 -7.34 -15.58 2.27
N ASP A 50 -6.38 -16.42 2.67
CA ASP A 50 -5.57 -17.26 1.77
C ASP A 50 -6.09 -18.71 1.69
N SER A 51 -7.24 -19.03 2.31
CA SER A 51 -7.78 -20.41 2.34
C SER A 51 -8.38 -20.87 1.00
N GLY A 52 -8.70 -19.93 0.10
CA GLY A 52 -9.27 -20.21 -1.22
C GLY A 52 -8.22 -20.46 -2.32
N HIS A 53 -8.70 -20.58 -3.57
CA HIS A 53 -7.82 -20.69 -4.75
C HIS A 53 -7.04 -19.40 -5.06
N HIS A 54 -7.56 -18.25 -4.61
CA HIS A 54 -6.92 -16.96 -4.71
C HIS A 54 -7.17 -16.20 -3.42
N SER A 55 -6.20 -15.38 -3.02
CA SER A 55 -6.32 -14.52 -1.85
C SER A 55 -7.40 -13.47 -2.07
N ILE A 56 -8.25 -13.27 -1.06
CA ILE A 56 -9.28 -12.22 -1.07
C ILE A 56 -9.26 -11.46 0.26
N ILE A 57 -9.79 -10.24 0.26
CA ILE A 57 -10.07 -9.57 1.53
C ILE A 57 -11.40 -10.08 2.05
N ARG A 58 -11.47 -10.30 3.35
CA ARG A 58 -12.73 -10.48 4.07
C ARG A 58 -12.85 -9.47 5.18
N TRP A 59 -14.08 -9.18 5.53
CA TRP A 59 -14.39 -8.37 6.70
C TRP A 59 -14.85 -9.26 7.86
N ALA A 60 -14.35 -9.02 9.05
CA ALA A 60 -14.76 -9.68 10.27
C ALA A 60 -15.33 -8.67 11.27
N ASP A 61 -16.56 -8.93 11.73
CA ASP A 61 -17.12 -8.28 12.92
C ASP A 61 -16.39 -8.80 14.17
N GLU A 62 -16.12 -7.93 15.14
CA GLU A 62 -15.43 -8.30 16.39
C GLU A 62 -16.16 -9.41 17.16
N ARG A 63 -17.47 -9.56 17.00
CA ARG A 63 -18.29 -10.56 17.70
C ARG A 63 -18.20 -11.94 17.08
N ILE A 64 -17.99 -12.02 15.77
CA ILE A 64 -17.99 -13.27 15.00
C ILE A 64 -16.56 -13.78 14.80
N GLY A 65 -15.61 -12.87 14.61
CA GLY A 65 -14.23 -13.19 14.28
C GLY A 65 -14.02 -13.57 12.82
N GLU A 66 -12.80 -14.01 12.52
CA GLU A 66 -12.38 -14.38 11.17
C GLU A 66 -12.89 -15.77 10.81
N THR A 67 -13.71 -15.87 9.76
CA THR A 67 -14.11 -17.15 9.18
C THR A 67 -14.21 -17.06 7.66
N PRO A 68 -13.90 -18.14 6.91
CA PRO A 68 -14.11 -18.20 5.46
C PRO A 68 -15.56 -17.98 5.01
N GLY A 69 -16.52 -18.04 5.94
CA GLY A 69 -17.92 -17.67 5.69
C GLY A 69 -18.20 -16.16 5.61
N ASN A 70 -17.24 -15.32 6.03
CA ASN A 70 -17.41 -13.87 6.04
C ASN A 70 -17.52 -13.30 4.63
N PRO A 71 -18.25 -12.18 4.43
CA PRO A 71 -18.38 -11.58 3.10
C PRO A 71 -17.01 -11.21 2.54
N GLY A 72 -16.75 -11.64 1.31
CA GLY A 72 -15.58 -11.24 0.54
C GLY A 72 -15.71 -9.78 0.09
N VAL A 73 -14.61 -9.04 0.20
CA VAL A 73 -14.43 -7.73 -0.41
C VAL A 73 -13.62 -7.94 -1.68
N ASP A 74 -14.32 -8.19 -2.77
CA ASP A 74 -13.68 -8.32 -4.08
C ASP A 74 -13.49 -6.94 -4.74
N ASP A 75 -12.58 -6.86 -5.72
CA ASP A 75 -12.28 -5.68 -6.55
C ASP A 75 -11.50 -4.54 -5.87
N GLY A 76 -10.58 -4.89 -4.97
CA GLY A 76 -9.61 -3.92 -4.41
C GLY A 76 -8.67 -3.33 -5.48
N PRO A 77 -8.23 -2.05 -5.37
CA PRO A 77 -7.31 -1.44 -6.32
C PRO A 77 -6.00 -2.23 -6.50
N LYS A 78 -5.39 -2.11 -7.68
CA LYS A 78 -4.13 -2.80 -8.04
C LYS A 78 -2.94 -1.85 -7.84
N PHE A 79 -2.56 -1.59 -6.59
CA PHE A 79 -1.55 -0.58 -6.26
C PHE A 79 -0.20 -0.86 -6.91
N THR A 80 0.28 -2.10 -6.79
CA THR A 80 1.56 -2.56 -7.36
C THR A 80 1.52 -2.72 -8.88
N GLY A 81 0.34 -2.69 -9.51
CA GLY A 81 0.17 -2.85 -10.96
C GLY A 81 -0.33 -1.62 -11.71
N SER A 82 -0.59 -0.50 -11.02
CA SER A 82 -1.13 0.71 -11.64
C SER A 82 -0.65 1.97 -10.91
N ILE A 83 -0.01 2.87 -11.66
CA ILE A 83 0.43 4.18 -11.14
C ILE A 83 -0.76 4.99 -10.61
N ASP A 84 -1.91 4.94 -11.29
CA ASP A 84 -3.10 5.68 -10.84
C ASP A 84 -3.67 5.13 -9.54
N ALA A 85 -3.66 3.80 -9.37
CA ALA A 85 -3.99 3.19 -8.09
C ALA A 85 -2.96 3.58 -7.01
N ALA A 86 -1.67 3.51 -7.31
CA ALA A 86 -0.59 3.89 -6.39
C ALA A 86 -0.69 5.36 -5.93
N LYS A 87 -1.09 6.29 -6.80
CA LYS A 87 -1.33 7.70 -6.43
C LYS A 87 -2.38 7.86 -5.34
N THR A 88 -3.35 6.95 -5.23
CA THR A 88 -4.36 7.02 -4.17
C THR A 88 -3.80 6.73 -2.78
N LEU A 89 -2.63 6.07 -2.68
CA LEU A 89 -1.90 5.86 -1.43
C LEU A 89 -1.15 7.12 -0.97
N VAL A 90 -0.89 8.10 -1.83
CA VAL A 90 -0.16 9.31 -1.42
C VAL A 90 -0.96 10.06 -0.34
N PRO A 91 -0.38 10.36 0.83
CA PRO A 91 -1.11 11.08 1.87
C PRO A 91 -1.47 12.50 1.40
N LYS A 92 -2.59 13.03 1.89
CA LYS A 92 -3.01 14.40 1.56
C LYS A 92 -1.94 15.40 2.01
N GLY A 93 -1.64 16.38 1.17
CA GLY A 93 -0.64 17.41 1.43
C GLY A 93 0.79 17.01 1.09
N TRP A 94 1.02 15.80 0.57
CA TRP A 94 2.32 15.40 0.05
C TRP A 94 2.39 15.60 -1.46
N HIS A 95 3.59 15.97 -1.94
CA HIS A 95 3.89 16.17 -3.34
C HIS A 95 4.72 14.99 -3.87
N VAL A 96 4.39 14.54 -5.09
CA VAL A 96 5.10 13.44 -5.76
C VAL A 96 6.21 14.00 -6.62
N GLY A 97 7.46 13.68 -6.29
CA GLY A 97 8.61 13.85 -7.16
C GLY A 97 8.97 12.51 -7.80
N MET A 98 8.99 12.46 -9.13
CA MET A 98 9.46 11.28 -9.86
C MET A 98 10.91 11.51 -10.27
N LEU A 99 11.78 10.58 -9.90
CA LEU A 99 13.22 10.64 -10.21
C LEU A 99 13.56 9.42 -11.06
N THR A 100 13.79 9.67 -12.36
CA THR A 100 14.09 8.61 -13.33
C THR A 100 15.58 8.25 -13.37
N GLU A 101 16.45 9.04 -12.75
CA GLU A 101 17.90 8.88 -12.80
C GLU A 101 18.50 9.32 -11.47
N CYS A 102 18.76 8.40 -10.53
CA CYS A 102 19.39 8.79 -9.26
C CYS A 102 20.33 7.77 -8.60
N ASP A 103 20.49 6.54 -9.10
CA ASP A 103 21.40 5.56 -8.48
C ASP A 103 22.11 4.70 -9.55
N GLU A 104 23.25 4.10 -9.19
CA GLU A 104 24.14 3.29 -10.06
C GLU A 104 23.46 2.11 -10.77
N ASP A 105 22.25 1.73 -10.32
CA ASP A 105 21.47 0.58 -10.80
C ASP A 105 20.33 0.91 -11.78
N ASP A 106 20.25 2.16 -12.31
CA ASP A 106 19.23 2.64 -13.28
C ASP A 106 17.76 2.34 -12.89
N SER A 107 17.51 2.04 -11.61
CA SER A 107 16.19 1.67 -11.12
C SER A 107 15.35 2.92 -10.86
N PRO A 108 14.06 2.91 -11.25
CA PRO A 108 13.19 4.05 -10.99
C PRO A 108 13.06 4.31 -9.49
N SER A 109 12.91 5.58 -9.12
CA SER A 109 12.67 5.98 -7.74
C SER A 109 11.61 7.07 -7.64
N CYS A 110 10.81 7.02 -6.59
CA CYS A 110 9.81 8.03 -6.26
C CYS A 110 10.16 8.65 -4.91
N CYS A 111 10.11 9.98 -4.84
CA CYS A 111 10.17 10.71 -3.58
C CYS A 111 8.85 11.40 -3.29
N LEU A 112 8.45 11.42 -2.03
CA LEU A 112 7.34 12.23 -1.52
C LEU A 112 7.90 13.28 -0.57
N THR A 113 7.41 14.52 -0.72
CA THR A 113 7.82 15.66 0.10
C THR A 113 6.60 16.31 0.75
N GLN A 114 6.71 16.75 2.00
CA GLN A 114 5.67 17.53 2.69
C GLN A 114 5.85 19.04 2.54
N ASN A 115 7.09 19.50 2.37
CA ASN A 115 7.43 20.93 2.26
C ASN A 115 7.94 21.27 0.85
N GLU A 116 7.80 22.54 0.46
CA GLU A 116 8.17 23.07 -0.87
C GLU A 116 9.69 23.17 -1.13
N GLU A 117 10.51 22.80 -0.14
CA GLU A 117 11.96 22.73 -0.24
C GLU A 117 12.40 21.30 -0.64
N PRO A 118 13.62 21.06 -1.16
CA PRO A 118 14.02 19.77 -1.71
C PRO A 118 14.30 18.73 -0.60
N CYS A 119 13.29 18.40 0.21
CA CYS A 119 13.35 17.37 1.24
C CYS A 119 12.75 16.07 0.70
N ARG A 120 13.60 15.04 0.50
CA ARG A 120 13.15 13.69 0.15
C ARG A 120 12.65 12.98 1.43
N ASP A 121 11.52 13.43 1.97
CA ASP A 121 10.99 12.99 3.27
C ASP A 121 10.63 11.49 3.28
N ALA A 122 10.22 10.95 2.13
CA ALA A 122 10.04 9.52 1.94
C ALA A 122 10.47 9.11 0.53
N VAL A 123 11.32 8.10 0.43
CA VAL A 123 11.82 7.58 -0.86
C VAL A 123 11.42 6.12 -1.01
N GLY A 124 10.95 5.74 -2.18
CA GLY A 124 10.69 4.36 -2.57
C GLY A 124 11.41 4.01 -3.86
N ARG A 125 11.96 2.80 -3.91
CA ARG A 125 12.60 2.19 -5.08
C ARG A 125 11.82 0.96 -5.50
N GLY A 126 11.91 0.57 -6.77
CA GLY A 126 11.28 -0.65 -7.26
C GLY A 126 11.60 -0.92 -8.71
N ALA A 127 11.14 -2.06 -9.22
CA ALA A 127 11.36 -2.44 -10.61
C ALA A 127 10.61 -1.54 -11.63
N ASP A 128 9.58 -0.82 -11.18
CA ASP A 128 8.84 0.15 -11.98
C ASP A 128 8.35 1.35 -11.13
N MET A 129 7.70 2.30 -11.80
CA MET A 129 7.18 3.53 -11.18
C MET A 129 6.01 3.28 -10.22
N ALA A 130 5.19 2.25 -10.43
CA ALA A 130 4.07 1.94 -9.55
C ALA A 130 4.61 1.38 -8.23
N LEU A 131 5.52 0.41 -8.28
CA LEU A 131 6.19 -0.17 -7.11
C LEU A 131 6.96 0.90 -6.33
N SER A 132 7.72 1.75 -7.01
CA SER A 132 8.46 2.85 -6.39
C SER A 132 7.52 3.83 -5.67
N LEU A 133 6.40 4.18 -6.29
CA LEU A 133 5.41 5.10 -5.69
C LEU A 133 4.69 4.47 -4.49
N VAL A 134 4.34 3.18 -4.55
CA VAL A 134 3.73 2.46 -3.43
C VAL A 134 4.69 2.44 -2.23
N ALA A 135 5.96 2.08 -2.43
CA ALA A 135 6.95 2.06 -1.37
C ALA A 135 7.14 3.45 -0.73
N ALA A 136 7.24 4.51 -1.55
CA ALA A 136 7.36 5.88 -1.06
C ALA A 136 6.12 6.30 -0.26
N ALA A 137 4.92 5.97 -0.74
CA ALA A 137 3.67 6.29 -0.06
C ALA A 137 3.49 5.56 1.28
N LEU A 138 3.93 4.30 1.37
CA LEU A 138 3.93 3.54 2.63
C LEU A 138 4.86 4.18 3.66
N ARG A 139 6.08 4.57 3.26
CA ARG A 139 7.02 5.29 4.15
C ARG A 139 6.49 6.66 4.58
N ALA A 140 5.88 7.41 3.67
CA ALA A 140 5.25 8.68 3.99
C ALA A 140 4.13 8.52 5.05
N ARG A 141 3.32 7.45 4.94
CA ARG A 141 2.29 7.12 5.94
C ARG A 141 2.85 6.64 7.28
N ALA A 142 4.03 6.04 7.27
CA ALA A 142 4.76 5.64 8.48
C ALA A 142 5.36 6.83 9.25
N GLY A 143 5.27 8.05 8.72
CA GLY A 143 5.79 9.27 9.33
C GLY A 143 7.06 9.83 8.68
N GLY A 144 7.39 9.38 7.46
CA GLY A 144 8.66 9.75 6.79
C GLY A 144 9.86 8.97 7.33
N LEU A 145 11.03 9.18 6.72
CA LEU A 145 12.31 8.62 7.15
C LEU A 145 12.67 9.09 8.57
#